data_AF-A0A9N8QNW5-F1
#
_entry.id   AF-A0A9N8QNW5-F1
#
_cell.length_a   1.000
_cell.length_b   1.000
_cell.length_c   1.000
_cell.angle_alpha   90.00
_cell.angle_beta   90.00
_cell.angle_gamma   90.00
#
_symmetry.space_group_name_H-M   'P 1'
#
loop_
_entity.id
_entity.type
_entity.pdbx_description
1 polymer ?
#
loop_
_entity_poly.entity_id
_entity_poly.type
_entity_poly.pdbx_seq_one_letter_code
_entity_poly.pdbx_strand_id
1 'polypeptide(L)'
;MSVLVFTFPHLPPAYQSTTLALFPSLDPSTSSALRSRLIAAPSGTPSERETLNYAFIDARLITSERHLRTGLHQALLAVSRGAGSEVEGGMKTKTAHSEVLFALHPSGNIGESIRKFGISATTTSLLLLRVGPPSVSSKSTLDDMRTLISSSSPIAEIEVADLAQDGALDAYLFRLTSWKDVESVYKLGKDVDGLFGRRKAGVGEEDKDKEAAQNVWMDRVVTTIVAMKPVAA
;
A
#
# COMPACT_ATOMS: atom_id res chain seq x y z
N MET A 1 -7.47 4.88 18.39
CA MET A 1 -6.17 4.25 18.06
C MET A 1 -5.87 4.64 16.62
N SER A 2 -4.87 5.49 16.36
CA SER A 2 -4.63 6.07 15.03
C SER A 2 -3.93 5.13 14.03
N VAL A 3 -3.99 3.82 14.25
CA VAL A 3 -3.33 2.80 13.42
C VAL A 3 -4.29 1.64 13.19
N LEU A 4 -4.12 0.98 12.05
CA LEU A 4 -4.82 -0.24 11.70
C LEU A 4 -3.86 -1.43 11.85
N VAL A 5 -4.34 -2.53 12.42
CA VAL A 5 -3.52 -3.74 12.63
C VAL A 5 -4.16 -4.92 11.91
N PHE A 6 -3.40 -5.54 11.01
CA PHE A 6 -3.79 -6.79 10.37
C PHE A 6 -3.10 -7.97 11.03
N THR A 7 -3.87 -9.00 11.36
CA THR A 7 -3.36 -10.24 11.94
C THR A 7 -3.62 -11.42 11.01
N PHE A 8 -2.60 -12.24 10.79
CA PHE A 8 -2.63 -13.44 9.95
C PHE A 8 -2.15 -14.65 10.77
N PRO A 9 -3.01 -15.29 11.57
CA PRO A 9 -2.59 -16.32 12.53
C PRO A 9 -1.94 -17.57 11.91
N HIS A 10 -2.22 -17.84 10.63
CA HIS A 10 -1.70 -19.00 9.90
C HIS A 10 -0.27 -18.80 9.37
N LEU A 11 0.28 -17.59 9.48
CA LEU A 11 1.65 -17.29 9.05
C LEU A 11 2.67 -17.55 10.17
N PRO A 12 3.97 -17.68 9.84
CA PRO A 12 5.03 -17.80 10.84
C PRO A 12 5.05 -16.59 11.80
N PRO A 13 5.44 -16.78 13.08
CA PRO A 13 5.36 -15.73 14.11
C PRO A 13 5.99 -14.39 13.73
N ALA A 14 7.08 -14.39 12.95
CA ALA A 14 7.75 -13.17 12.50
C ALA A 14 6.90 -12.28 11.57
N TYR A 15 5.84 -12.82 10.96
CA TYR A 15 5.01 -12.16 9.94
C TYR A 15 3.50 -12.17 10.28
N GLN A 16 3.15 -12.52 11.52
CA GLN A 16 1.74 -12.68 11.93
C GLN A 16 1.00 -11.36 12.12
N SER A 17 1.71 -10.25 12.36
CA SER A 17 1.10 -8.95 12.63
C SER A 17 1.64 -7.90 11.67
N THR A 18 0.79 -6.99 11.25
CA THR A 18 1.17 -5.86 10.42
C THR A 18 0.51 -4.59 10.95
N THR A 19 1.31 -3.59 11.33
CA THR A 19 0.82 -2.28 11.74
C THR A 19 0.87 -1.31 10.57
N LEU A 20 -0.23 -0.61 10.33
CA LEU A 20 -0.41 0.36 9.26
C LEU A 20 -0.75 1.73 9.83
N ALA A 21 -0.08 2.77 9.32
CA ALA A 21 -0.42 4.17 9.56
C ALA A 21 -0.58 4.91 8.23
N LEU A 22 -1.53 5.85 8.18
CA LEU A 22 -1.76 6.72 7.04
C LEU A 22 -1.39 8.17 7.40
N PHE A 23 -0.57 8.77 6.55
CA PHE A 23 -0.19 10.18 6.55
C PHE A 23 -0.88 10.81 5.35
N PRO A 24 -2.08 11.40 5.53
CA PRO A 24 -2.95 11.78 4.42
C PRO A 24 -2.46 13.04 3.69
N SER A 25 -1.65 13.86 4.35
CA SER A 25 -1.10 15.11 3.83
C SER A 25 0.38 15.21 4.21
N LEU A 26 1.24 15.13 3.20
CA LEU A 26 2.68 15.27 3.30
C LEU A 26 3.17 16.31 2.31
N ASP A 27 4.12 17.12 2.77
CA ASP A 27 4.80 18.06 1.91
C ASP A 27 5.69 17.32 0.89
N PRO A 28 5.72 17.75 -0.39
CA PRO A 28 6.58 17.13 -1.40
C PRO A 28 8.08 17.14 -1.03
N SER A 29 8.56 18.12 -0.26
CA SER A 29 9.96 18.14 0.20
C SER A 29 10.26 16.97 1.13
N THR A 30 9.34 16.62 2.03
CA THR A 30 9.43 15.45 2.92
C THR A 30 9.47 14.15 2.13
N SER A 31 8.58 14.00 1.15
CA SER A 31 8.54 12.81 0.28
C SER A 31 9.79 12.68 -0.59
N SER A 32 10.31 13.80 -1.12
CA SER A 32 11.58 13.83 -1.84
C SER A 32 12.77 13.44 -0.95
N ALA A 33 12.83 13.96 0.28
CA ALA A 33 13.86 13.62 1.26
C ALA A 33 13.81 12.13 1.65
N LEU A 34 12.62 11.63 1.98
CA LEU A 34 12.40 10.20 2.28
C LEU A 34 12.83 9.32 1.11
N ARG A 35 12.47 9.70 -0.13
CA ARG A 35 12.85 8.93 -1.32
C ARG A 35 14.35 8.88 -1.50
N SER A 36 15.04 10.01 -1.34
CA SER A 36 16.51 10.07 -1.40
C SER A 36 17.15 9.17 -0.34
N ARG A 37 16.62 9.18 0.89
CA ARG A 37 17.08 8.29 1.97
C ARG A 37 16.87 6.81 1.62
N LEU A 38 15.72 6.44 1.08
CA LEU A 38 15.43 5.05 0.67
C LEU A 38 16.36 4.56 -0.44
N ILE A 39 16.71 5.43 -1.39
CA ILE A 39 17.66 5.10 -2.47
C ILE A 39 19.09 4.94 -1.91
N ALA A 40 19.46 5.74 -0.92
CA ALA A 40 20.79 5.66 -0.28
C ALA A 40 20.91 4.52 0.74
N ALA A 41 19.81 4.06 1.34
CA ALA A 41 19.79 3.05 2.40
C ALA A 41 20.55 1.75 2.10
N PRO A 42 20.50 1.18 0.87
CA PRO A 42 21.30 -0.01 0.55
C PRO A 42 22.81 0.20 0.68
N SER A 43 23.31 1.43 0.59
CA SER A 43 24.73 1.76 0.77
C SER A 43 25.06 2.27 2.18
N GLY A 44 24.05 2.50 3.02
CA GLY A 44 24.20 3.02 4.39
C GLY A 44 24.51 1.94 5.44
N THR A 45 24.52 2.37 6.69
CA THR A 45 24.81 1.51 7.85
C THR A 45 23.66 0.52 8.13
N PRO A 46 23.93 -0.63 8.81
CA PRO A 46 22.86 -1.55 9.21
C PRO A 46 21.77 -0.88 10.07
N SER A 47 22.16 0.06 10.94
CA SER A 47 21.23 0.81 11.77
C SER A 47 20.30 1.69 10.93
N GLU A 48 20.82 2.41 9.94
CA GLU A 48 19.99 3.19 9.02
C GLU A 48 19.02 2.31 8.23
N ARG A 49 19.48 1.14 7.77
CA ARG A 49 18.61 0.18 7.07
C ARG A 49 17.46 -0.29 7.94
N GLU A 50 17.71 -0.55 9.23
CA GLU A 50 16.65 -0.96 10.15
C GLU A 50 15.65 0.18 10.42
N THR A 51 16.12 1.43 10.53
CA THR A 51 15.19 2.57 10.66
C THR A 51 14.29 2.71 9.43
N LEU A 52 14.72 2.28 8.25
CA LEU A 52 13.96 2.38 7.00
C LEU A 52 13.23 1.07 6.64
N ASN A 53 13.14 0.13 7.57
CA ASN A 53 12.57 -1.19 7.33
C ASN A 53 11.02 -1.18 7.41
N TYR A 54 10.41 -0.42 6.50
CA TYR A 54 8.96 -0.28 6.35
C TYR A 54 8.59 -0.40 4.86
N ALA A 55 7.35 -0.75 4.56
CA ALA A 55 6.80 -0.57 3.23
C ALA A 55 6.24 0.85 3.14
N PHE A 56 6.85 1.66 2.29
CA PHE A 56 6.42 3.03 2.00
C PHE A 56 5.57 3.02 0.74
N ILE A 57 4.25 3.18 0.88
CA ILE A 57 3.27 2.98 -0.18
C ILE A 57 2.59 4.32 -0.51
N ASP A 58 2.56 4.70 -1.78
CA ASP A 58 1.78 5.85 -2.25
C ASP A 58 0.28 5.51 -2.20
N ALA A 59 -0.47 6.21 -1.34
CA ALA A 59 -1.88 5.89 -1.10
C ALA A 59 -2.78 6.12 -2.32
N ARG A 60 -2.34 6.92 -3.32
CA ARG A 60 -3.14 7.25 -4.50
C ARG A 60 -3.46 6.05 -5.39
N LEU A 61 -2.69 4.97 -5.30
CA LEU A 61 -2.93 3.74 -6.07
C LEU A 61 -3.69 2.67 -5.27
N ILE A 62 -4.03 2.94 -4.01
CA ILE A 62 -4.74 2.00 -3.14
C ILE A 62 -6.21 2.33 -3.15
N THR A 63 -7.01 1.46 -3.77
CA THR A 63 -8.44 1.67 -4.00
C THR A 63 -9.31 1.39 -2.76
N SER A 64 -8.90 0.45 -1.91
CA SER A 64 -9.61 0.07 -0.68
C SER A 64 -8.69 -0.63 0.32
N GLU A 65 -9.14 -0.76 1.57
CA GLU A 65 -8.51 -1.63 2.57
C GLU A 65 -8.42 -3.07 2.05
N ARG A 66 -9.47 -3.56 1.37
CA ARG A 66 -9.49 -4.90 0.81
C ARG A 66 -8.36 -5.10 -0.19
N HIS A 67 -8.19 -4.18 -1.14
CA HIS A 67 -7.09 -4.22 -2.10
C HIS A 67 -5.73 -4.29 -1.38
N LEU A 68 -5.49 -3.39 -0.41
CA LEU A 68 -4.23 -3.38 0.35
C LEU A 68 -4.01 -4.69 1.12
N ARG A 69 -5.02 -5.16 1.84
CA ARG A 69 -4.96 -6.38 2.67
C ARG A 69 -4.76 -7.63 1.81
N THR A 70 -5.36 -7.70 0.62
CA THR A 70 -5.13 -8.77 -0.35
C THR A 70 -3.67 -8.75 -0.82
N GLY A 71 -3.14 -7.60 -1.24
CA GLY A 71 -1.73 -7.49 -1.67
C GLY A 71 -0.75 -7.85 -0.56
N LEU A 72 -1.00 -7.36 0.67
CA LEU A 72 -0.24 -7.74 1.86
C LEU A 72 -0.27 -9.25 2.08
N HIS A 73 -1.45 -9.86 2.07
CA HIS A 73 -1.58 -11.30 2.30
C HIS A 73 -0.81 -12.12 1.25
N GLN A 74 -0.90 -11.75 -0.03
CA GLN A 74 -0.15 -12.42 -1.10
C GLN A 74 1.37 -12.30 -0.90
N ALA A 75 1.85 -11.12 -0.51
CA ALA A 75 3.26 -10.90 -0.21
C ALA A 75 3.73 -11.78 0.96
N LEU A 76 2.96 -11.83 2.05
CA LEU A 76 3.32 -12.61 3.22
C LEU A 76 3.26 -14.13 2.99
N LEU A 77 2.36 -14.61 2.11
CA LEU A 77 2.37 -16.00 1.66
C LEU A 77 3.63 -16.34 0.86
N ALA A 78 4.17 -15.40 0.07
CA ALA A 78 5.44 -15.56 -0.63
C ALA A 78 6.60 -15.69 0.38
N VAL A 79 6.58 -14.82 1.39
CA VAL A 79 7.56 -14.79 2.47
C VAL A 79 7.55 -16.10 3.27
N SER A 80 6.37 -16.61 3.62
CA SER A 80 6.26 -17.83 4.43
C SER A 80 6.75 -19.08 3.72
N ARG A 81 6.62 -19.17 2.38
CA ARG A 81 7.15 -20.31 1.61
C ARG A 81 8.68 -20.35 1.62
N GLY A 82 9.34 -19.21 1.51
CA GLY A 82 10.81 -19.12 1.52
C GLY A 82 11.47 -19.39 2.88
N ALA A 83 10.71 -19.30 3.99
CA ALA A 83 11.25 -19.50 5.35
C ALA A 83 11.31 -20.98 5.79
N GLY A 84 10.77 -21.91 4.99
CA GLY A 84 10.41 -23.27 5.45
C GLY A 84 11.13 -24.46 4.81
N SER A 85 11.30 -24.58 3.49
CA SER A 85 11.97 -25.75 2.89
C SER A 85 12.19 -25.63 1.36
N GLU A 86 12.81 -26.68 0.81
CA GLU A 86 13.23 -27.06 -0.55
C GLU A 86 12.23 -26.90 -1.72
N VAL A 87 11.20 -26.06 -1.59
CA VAL A 87 10.22 -25.76 -2.63
C VAL A 87 10.68 -24.50 -3.37
N GLU A 88 10.81 -24.55 -4.70
CA GLU A 88 10.90 -23.33 -5.51
C GLU A 88 9.70 -22.43 -5.15
N GLY A 89 9.90 -21.12 -4.97
CA GLY A 89 8.84 -20.23 -4.51
C GLY A 89 9.16 -19.48 -3.22
N GLY A 90 10.20 -18.65 -3.29
CA GLY A 90 10.52 -17.67 -2.25
C GLY A 90 10.06 -16.26 -2.63
N MET A 91 10.39 -15.29 -1.78
CA MET A 91 10.21 -13.87 -2.11
C MET A 91 11.00 -13.52 -3.36
N LYS A 92 10.40 -12.73 -4.25
CA LYS A 92 11.12 -12.19 -5.41
C LYS A 92 11.96 -10.97 -5.05
N THR A 93 11.58 -10.27 -3.98
CA THR A 93 12.26 -9.10 -3.47
C THR A 93 13.13 -9.42 -2.24
N LYS A 94 13.91 -8.44 -1.78
CA LYS A 94 14.86 -8.62 -0.67
C LYS A 94 14.21 -8.61 0.72
N THR A 95 13.02 -8.01 0.86
CA THR A 95 12.36 -7.79 2.16
C THR A 95 10.86 -8.03 2.05
N ALA A 96 10.21 -8.46 3.14
CA ALA A 96 8.76 -8.65 3.16
C ALA A 96 8.02 -7.35 2.79
N HIS A 97 8.54 -6.21 3.23
CA HIS A 97 8.02 -4.88 2.91
C HIS A 97 8.06 -4.56 1.41
N SER A 98 9.16 -4.85 0.71
CA SER A 98 9.25 -4.70 -0.74
C SER A 98 8.38 -5.71 -1.49
N GLU A 99 8.12 -6.87 -0.89
CA GLU A 99 7.25 -7.90 -1.47
C GLU A 99 5.79 -7.41 -1.49
N VAL A 100 5.36 -6.60 -0.52
CA VAL A 100 4.03 -5.95 -0.52
C VAL A 100 3.87 -5.04 -1.74
N LEU A 101 4.85 -4.18 -2.01
CA LEU A 101 4.84 -3.31 -3.20
C LEU A 101 4.80 -4.13 -4.50
N PHE A 102 5.57 -5.22 -4.53
CA PHE A 102 5.58 -6.14 -5.64
C PHE A 102 4.22 -6.83 -5.83
N ALA A 103 3.58 -7.30 -4.78
CA ALA A 103 2.31 -8.01 -4.84
C ALA A 103 1.16 -7.12 -5.32
N LEU A 104 1.14 -5.83 -4.93
CA LEU A 104 0.13 -4.87 -5.37
C LEU A 104 0.19 -4.59 -6.87
N HIS A 105 1.38 -4.55 -7.46
CA HIS A 105 1.52 -4.25 -8.89
C HIS A 105 1.08 -5.43 -9.78
N PRO A 106 0.34 -5.21 -10.88
CA PRO A 106 -0.10 -6.30 -11.75
C PRO A 106 1.03 -6.95 -12.56
N SER A 107 2.11 -6.22 -12.85
CA SER A 107 3.27 -6.76 -13.60
C SER A 107 4.25 -7.53 -12.71
N GLY A 108 5.04 -8.40 -13.33
CA GLY A 108 6.14 -9.14 -12.69
C GLY A 108 7.44 -8.35 -12.53
N ASN A 109 7.46 -7.05 -12.85
CA ASN A 109 8.68 -6.24 -12.79
C ASN A 109 8.83 -5.55 -11.42
N ILE A 110 9.77 -6.05 -10.61
CA ILE A 110 10.05 -5.52 -9.26
C ILE A 110 10.36 -4.02 -9.27
N GLY A 111 11.21 -3.57 -10.20
CA GLY A 111 11.61 -2.17 -10.28
C GLY A 111 10.45 -1.26 -10.64
N GLU A 112 9.55 -1.71 -11.51
CA GLU A 112 8.34 -0.98 -11.85
C GLU A 112 7.36 -0.96 -10.66
N SER A 113 7.18 -2.08 -9.96
CA SER A 113 6.33 -2.16 -8.76
C SER A 113 6.75 -1.15 -7.70
N ILE A 114 8.05 -1.11 -7.37
CA ILE A 114 8.60 -0.16 -6.39
C ILE A 114 8.45 1.28 -6.88
N ARG A 115 8.67 1.55 -8.18
CA ARG A 115 8.52 2.90 -8.74
C ARG A 115 7.08 3.41 -8.75
N LYS A 116 6.11 2.51 -8.96
CA LYS A 116 4.68 2.87 -9.08
C LYS A 116 3.98 2.92 -7.73
N PHE A 117 4.09 1.86 -6.94
CA PHE A 117 3.42 1.77 -5.64
C PHE A 117 4.26 2.33 -4.49
N GLY A 118 5.58 2.44 -4.66
CA GLY A 118 6.43 3.10 -3.69
C GLY A 118 6.36 4.62 -3.81
N ILE A 119 7.04 5.30 -2.89
CA ILE A 119 6.98 6.77 -2.83
C ILE A 119 7.72 7.43 -3.98
N SER A 120 7.17 8.55 -4.42
CA SER A 120 7.77 9.46 -5.39
C SER A 120 8.14 10.78 -4.72
N ALA A 121 8.87 11.64 -5.43
CA ALA A 121 9.19 12.98 -4.91
C ALA A 121 7.95 13.88 -4.78
N THR A 122 6.82 13.50 -5.39
CA THR A 122 5.56 14.24 -5.40
C THR A 122 4.46 13.53 -4.60
N THR A 123 4.79 12.50 -3.83
CA THR A 123 3.80 11.78 -3.03
C THR A 123 3.30 12.69 -1.92
N THR A 124 1.98 12.88 -1.84
CA THR A 124 1.33 13.73 -0.82
C THR A 124 0.59 12.91 0.23
N SER A 125 0.31 11.64 -0.05
CA SER A 125 -0.41 10.74 0.84
C SER A 125 0.34 9.42 0.93
N LEU A 126 0.77 9.05 2.14
CA LEU A 126 1.68 7.94 2.37
C LEU A 126 1.10 6.95 3.38
N LEU A 127 1.12 5.68 3.00
CA LEU A 127 0.86 4.56 3.89
C LEU A 127 2.22 3.98 4.32
N LEU A 128 2.48 3.95 5.62
CA LEU A 128 3.60 3.17 6.17
C LEU A 128 3.08 1.89 6.79
N LEU A 129 3.72 0.79 6.40
CA LEU A 129 3.37 -0.54 6.86
C LEU A 129 4.60 -1.23 7.45
N ARG A 130 4.46 -1.75 8.67
CA ARG A 130 5.47 -2.56 9.36
C ARG A 130 4.94 -3.97 9.56
N VAL A 131 5.59 -4.94 8.95
CA VAL A 131 5.37 -6.37 9.21
C VAL A 131 6.23 -6.79 10.40
N GLY A 132 5.68 -7.59 11.31
CA GLY A 132 6.42 -8.11 12.45
C GLY A 132 5.64 -9.12 13.28
N PRO A 133 6.20 -9.51 14.43
CA PRO A 133 5.51 -10.40 15.36
C PRO A 133 4.40 -9.67 16.13
N PRO A 134 3.41 -10.41 16.66
CA PRO A 134 2.27 -9.84 17.38
C PRO A 134 2.67 -9.21 18.73
N SER A 135 3.89 -9.48 19.22
CA SER A 135 4.45 -8.89 20.44
C SER A 135 4.87 -7.43 20.27
N VAL A 136 5.02 -6.92 19.04
CA VAL A 136 5.41 -5.53 18.79
C VAL A 136 4.20 -4.62 19.03
N SER A 137 4.38 -3.63 19.90
CA SER A 137 3.32 -2.64 20.20
C SER A 137 3.07 -1.73 19.00
N SER A 138 1.81 -1.64 18.58
CA SER A 138 1.39 -0.74 17.51
C SER A 138 1.60 0.73 17.87
N LYS A 139 1.59 1.07 19.18
CA LYS A 139 1.84 2.44 19.65
C LYS A 139 3.31 2.84 19.47
N SER A 140 4.26 1.99 19.88
CA SER A 140 5.68 2.29 19.68
C SER A 140 6.02 2.37 18.19
N THR A 141 5.46 1.45 17.39
CA THR A 141 5.64 1.45 15.93
C THR A 141 5.15 2.76 15.29
N LEU A 142 4.01 3.29 15.73
CA LEU A 142 3.49 4.58 15.28
C LEU A 142 4.45 5.73 15.65
N ASP A 143 4.98 5.73 16.87
CA ASP A 143 5.91 6.78 17.33
C ASP A 143 7.23 6.72 16.55
N ASP A 144 7.71 5.52 16.19
CA ASP A 144 8.85 5.32 15.30
C ASP A 144 8.57 5.85 13.89
N MET A 145 7.39 5.54 13.33
CA MET A 145 6.96 6.05 12.01
C MET A 145 6.90 7.58 11.98
N ARG A 146 6.38 8.21 13.05
CA ARG A 146 6.36 9.68 13.19
C ARG A 146 7.77 10.25 13.22
N THR A 147 8.62 9.71 14.08
CA THR A 147 10.02 10.15 14.22
C THR A 147 10.76 10.06 12.89
N LEU A 148 10.53 8.98 12.13
CA LEU A 148 11.11 8.78 10.82
C LEU A 148 10.69 9.86 9.81
N ILE A 149 9.41 10.20 9.74
CA ILE A 149 8.93 11.25 8.82
C ILE A 149 9.38 12.63 9.32
N SER A 150 9.30 12.91 10.62
CA SER A 150 9.75 14.17 11.22
C SER A 150 11.22 14.44 10.94
N SER A 151 12.08 13.42 11.00
CA SER A 151 13.50 13.57 10.67
C SER A 151 13.76 13.94 9.20
N SER A 152 12.76 13.80 8.33
CA SER A 152 12.84 14.15 6.90
C SER A 152 11.99 15.36 6.53
N SER A 153 11.27 15.95 7.50
CA SER A 153 10.30 17.02 7.28
C SER A 153 10.83 18.35 7.84
N PRO A 154 10.66 19.47 7.11
CA PRO A 154 10.91 20.80 7.67
C PRO A 154 9.77 21.28 8.60
N ILE A 155 8.62 20.60 8.59
CA ILE A 155 7.41 20.98 9.34
C ILE A 155 7.35 20.22 10.68
N ALA A 156 6.97 20.92 11.74
CA ALA A 156 6.97 20.43 13.12
C ALA A 156 5.82 19.46 13.47
N GLU A 157 4.68 19.56 12.78
CA GLU A 157 3.49 18.76 13.09
C GLU A 157 3.05 17.95 11.87
N ILE A 158 3.03 16.62 12.04
CA ILE A 158 2.68 15.67 10.99
C ILE A 158 1.30 15.12 11.30
N GLU A 159 0.37 15.31 10.37
CA GLU A 159 -0.97 14.76 10.47
C GLU A 159 -0.92 13.23 10.30
N VAL A 160 -1.58 12.52 11.22
CA VAL A 160 -1.80 11.08 11.13
C VAL A 160 -3.29 10.81 11.14
N ALA A 161 -3.77 10.05 10.16
CA ALA A 161 -5.16 9.68 10.07
C ALA A 161 -5.58 8.82 11.28
N ASP A 162 -6.78 9.09 11.82
CA ASP A 162 -7.38 8.20 12.82
C ASP A 162 -8.04 7.00 12.14
N LEU A 163 -7.43 5.81 12.30
CA LEU A 163 -7.89 4.54 11.72
C LEU A 163 -8.56 3.63 12.76
N ALA A 164 -9.04 4.19 13.88
CA ALA A 164 -9.60 3.42 14.99
C ALA A 164 -10.91 2.70 14.67
N GLN A 165 -11.68 3.24 13.72
CA GLN A 165 -13.02 2.76 13.39
C GLN A 165 -12.98 1.90 12.13
N ASP A 166 -13.85 0.90 12.07
CA ASP A 166 -14.03 0.07 10.89
C ASP A 166 -14.41 0.94 9.68
N GLY A 167 -13.74 0.71 8.54
CA GLY A 167 -13.95 1.48 7.30
C GLY A 167 -13.33 2.90 7.32
N ALA A 168 -12.64 3.31 8.38
CA ALA A 168 -11.97 4.60 8.43
C ALA A 168 -10.94 4.74 7.29
N LEU A 169 -10.16 3.69 7.03
CA LEU A 169 -9.19 3.69 5.94
C LEU A 169 -9.86 3.90 4.57
N ASP A 170 -10.94 3.17 4.28
CA ASP A 170 -11.71 3.32 3.03
C ASP A 170 -12.25 4.75 2.87
N ALA A 171 -12.68 5.40 3.96
CA ALA A 171 -13.14 6.79 3.91
C ALA A 171 -12.03 7.79 3.53
N TYR A 172 -10.78 7.55 3.95
CA TYR A 172 -9.63 8.32 3.47
C TYR A 172 -9.28 7.98 2.02
N LEU A 173 -9.20 6.69 1.68
CA LEU A 173 -8.84 6.23 0.34
C LEU A 173 -9.84 6.69 -0.71
N PHE A 174 -11.13 6.79 -0.38
CA PHE A 174 -12.15 7.35 -1.26
C PHE A 174 -11.80 8.76 -1.76
N ARG A 175 -11.12 9.57 -0.93
CA ARG A 175 -10.68 10.94 -1.29
C ARG A 175 -9.29 11.00 -1.90
N LEU A 176 -8.43 10.04 -1.57
CA LEU A 176 -7.00 10.05 -1.93
C LEU A 176 -6.70 9.28 -3.22
N THR A 177 -7.53 8.29 -3.58
CA THR A 177 -7.31 7.43 -4.75
C THR A 177 -7.39 8.23 -6.05
N SER A 178 -6.36 8.10 -6.88
CA SER A 178 -6.34 8.63 -8.24
C SER A 178 -6.80 7.55 -9.21
N TRP A 179 -8.10 7.51 -9.51
CA TRP A 179 -8.68 6.48 -10.39
C TRP A 179 -8.06 6.47 -11.79
N LYS A 180 -7.68 7.64 -12.33
CA LYS A 180 -6.95 7.76 -13.59
C LYS A 180 -5.59 7.03 -13.55
N ASP A 181 -4.86 7.15 -12.45
CA ASP A 181 -3.57 6.47 -12.30
C ASP A 181 -3.77 4.96 -12.10
N VAL A 182 -4.82 4.57 -11.37
CA VAL A 182 -5.23 3.16 -11.20
C VAL A 182 -5.58 2.52 -12.55
N GLU A 183 -6.40 3.17 -13.39
CA GLU A 183 -6.70 2.70 -14.76
C GLU A 183 -5.43 2.48 -15.57
N SER A 184 -4.51 3.44 -15.51
CA SER A 184 -3.25 3.36 -16.24
C SER A 184 -2.36 2.22 -15.75
N VAL A 185 -2.25 2.02 -14.44
CA VAL A 185 -1.39 0.97 -13.85
C VAL A 185 -1.95 -0.42 -14.10
N TYR A 186 -3.27 -0.60 -13.94
CA TYR A 186 -3.94 -1.89 -14.13
C TYR A 186 -4.38 -2.15 -15.58
N LYS A 187 -4.13 -1.20 -16.49
CA LYS A 187 -4.51 -1.26 -17.91
C LYS A 187 -6.01 -1.57 -18.07
N LEU A 188 -6.83 -0.93 -17.25
CA LEU A 188 -8.29 -1.06 -17.33
C LEU A 188 -8.75 -0.32 -18.59
N GLY A 189 -9.40 -1.03 -19.51
CA GLY A 189 -9.84 -0.48 -20.79
C GLY A 189 -10.98 0.53 -20.63
N LYS A 190 -11.12 1.45 -21.61
CA LYS A 190 -12.25 2.40 -21.70
C LYS A 190 -13.60 1.73 -22.01
N ASP A 191 -13.59 0.46 -22.41
CA ASP A 191 -14.81 -0.30 -22.74
C ASP A 191 -15.62 -0.74 -21.52
N VAL A 192 -15.31 -0.20 -20.34
CA VAL A 192 -16.19 -0.26 -19.15
C VAL A 192 -17.61 0.22 -19.45
N ASP A 193 -17.78 1.17 -20.37
CA ASP A 193 -19.10 1.63 -20.83
C ASP A 193 -20.00 0.49 -21.37
N GLY A 194 -19.40 -0.57 -21.93
CA GLY A 194 -20.13 -1.73 -22.44
C GLY A 194 -20.64 -2.65 -21.33
N LEU A 195 -19.95 -2.72 -20.18
CA LEU A 195 -20.33 -3.55 -19.04
C LEU A 195 -21.40 -2.90 -18.16
N PHE A 196 -21.43 -1.56 -18.11
CA PHE A 196 -22.38 -0.79 -17.31
C PHE A 196 -23.73 -0.54 -17.98
N GLY A 197 -23.89 -0.92 -19.25
CA GLY A 197 -25.14 -0.80 -19.99
C GLY A 197 -25.54 0.66 -20.21
N ARG A 198 -25.67 1.07 -21.48
CA ARG A 198 -26.33 2.34 -21.83
C ARG A 198 -27.72 2.42 -21.18
N ARG A 199 -27.85 3.12 -20.05
CA ARG A 199 -29.11 3.77 -19.68
C ARG A 199 -28.99 5.25 -19.98
N LYS A 200 -29.89 5.70 -20.86
CA LYS A 200 -30.07 7.09 -21.30
C LYS A 200 -30.02 8.06 -20.12
N ALA A 201 -29.25 9.13 -20.32
CA ALA A 201 -28.90 10.17 -19.35
C ALA A 201 -30.09 11.00 -18.84
N GLY A 202 -30.13 11.19 -17.52
CA GLY A 202 -30.65 12.37 -16.82
C GLY A 202 -29.50 13.13 -16.15
N VAL A 203 -29.50 14.46 -16.24
CA VAL A 203 -28.33 15.32 -15.94
C VAL A 203 -28.13 15.55 -14.44
N GLY A 204 -26.90 15.36 -13.96
CA GLY A 204 -26.36 16.00 -12.74
C GLY A 204 -26.11 15.08 -11.54
N GLU A 205 -27.14 14.38 -11.07
CA GLU A 205 -27.05 13.49 -9.90
C GLU A 205 -26.70 12.05 -10.32
N GLU A 206 -27.19 11.60 -11.48
CA GLU A 206 -26.87 10.29 -12.05
C GLU A 206 -25.39 10.11 -12.42
N ASP A 207 -24.67 11.18 -12.74
CA ASP A 207 -23.27 11.07 -13.19
C ASP A 207 -22.30 10.80 -12.03
N LYS A 208 -22.54 11.38 -10.85
CA LYS A 208 -21.77 11.05 -9.64
C LYS A 208 -22.03 9.62 -9.18
N ASP A 209 -23.28 9.17 -9.25
CA ASP A 209 -23.64 7.81 -8.90
C ASP A 209 -23.05 6.80 -9.89
N LYS A 210 -22.98 7.14 -11.19
CA LYS A 210 -22.28 6.35 -12.21
C LYS A 210 -20.77 6.29 -11.96
N GLU A 211 -20.13 7.42 -11.64
CA GLU A 211 -18.70 7.47 -11.33
C GLU A 211 -18.39 6.66 -10.07
N ALA A 212 -19.19 6.78 -9.01
CA ALA A 212 -19.05 5.97 -7.80
C ALA A 212 -19.24 4.48 -8.09
N ALA A 213 -20.23 4.10 -8.90
CA ALA A 213 -20.43 2.71 -9.31
C ALA A 213 -19.27 2.16 -10.15
N GLN A 214 -18.71 2.98 -11.04
CA GLN A 214 -17.51 2.65 -11.81
C GLN A 214 -16.31 2.41 -10.88
N ASN A 215 -16.07 3.30 -9.92
CA ASN A 215 -14.99 3.19 -8.94
C ASN A 215 -15.12 1.90 -8.11
N VAL A 216 -16.33 1.56 -7.65
CA VAL A 216 -16.59 0.30 -6.92
C VAL A 216 -16.30 -0.94 -7.78
N TRP A 217 -16.67 -0.91 -9.06
CA TRP A 217 -16.34 -2.01 -9.97
C TRP A 217 -14.84 -2.11 -10.22
N MET A 218 -14.17 -0.98 -10.44
CA MET A 218 -12.73 -0.94 -10.65
C MET A 218 -11.98 -1.48 -9.44
N ASP A 219 -12.36 -1.09 -8.22
CA ASP A 219 -11.80 -1.64 -6.99
C ASP A 219 -11.89 -3.18 -6.94
N ARG A 220 -13.05 -3.74 -7.31
CA ARG A 220 -13.23 -5.20 -7.36
C ARG A 220 -12.30 -5.84 -8.38
N VAL A 221 -12.21 -5.29 -9.58
CA VAL A 221 -11.33 -5.81 -10.64
C VAL A 221 -9.87 -5.74 -10.23
N VAL A 222 -9.43 -4.60 -9.69
CA VAL A 222 -8.06 -4.39 -9.17
C VAL A 222 -7.75 -5.40 -8.07
N THR A 223 -8.63 -5.53 -7.08
CA THR A 223 -8.49 -6.49 -5.99
C THR A 223 -8.40 -7.93 -6.52
N THR A 224 -9.23 -8.30 -7.51
CA THR A 224 -9.16 -9.63 -8.14
C THR A 224 -7.86 -9.85 -8.89
N ILE A 225 -7.36 -8.87 -9.64
CA ILE A 225 -6.05 -8.96 -10.33
C ILE A 225 -4.93 -9.22 -9.32
N VAL A 226 -4.92 -8.48 -8.20
CA VAL A 226 -3.94 -8.67 -7.12
C VAL A 226 -4.10 -10.04 -6.47
N ALA A 227 -5.33 -10.48 -6.21
CA ALA A 227 -5.61 -11.79 -5.61
C ALA A 227 -5.18 -12.96 -6.51
N MET A 228 -5.29 -12.80 -7.83
CA MET A 228 -4.94 -13.82 -8.82
C MET A 228 -3.47 -13.77 -9.24
N LYS A 229 -2.69 -12.78 -8.76
CA LYS A 229 -1.27 -12.71 -9.08
C LYS A 229 -0.58 -13.98 -8.55
N PRO A 230 0.13 -14.73 -9.40
CA PRO A 230 0.83 -15.92 -8.97
C PRO A 230 1.89 -15.50 -7.97
N VAL A 231 1.72 -15.93 -6.73
CA VAL A 231 2.81 -15.88 -5.76
C VAL A 231 3.83 -16.92 -6.19
N ALA A 232 5.10 -16.55 -6.17
CA ALA A 232 6.19 -17.40 -6.65
C ALA A 232 5.97 -18.85 -6.19
N ALA A 233 5.85 -19.73 -7.20
CA ALA A 233 5.82 -21.17 -7.08
C ALA A 233 7.23 -21.72 -7.29
#